data_AF-A0A966FPR6-F1
#
_entry.id   AF-A0A966FPR6-F1
#
_cell.length_a   1.000
_cell.length_b   1.000
_cell.length_c   1.000
_cell.angle_alpha   90.00
_cell.angle_beta   90.00
_cell.angle_gamma   90.00
#
_symmetry.space_group_name_H-M   'P 1'
#
loop_
_entity.id
_entity.type
_entity.pdbx_description
1 polymer ?
#
loop_
_entity_poly.entity_id
_entity_poly.type
_entity_poly.pdbx_seq_one_letter_code
_entity_poly.pdbx_strand_id
1 'polypeptide(L)'
;MRNYILRRILNVLLILLIVSILVFLMIRLIPGDPARIIAGEHASEKSLAELRAELGLDKPILIQFFNWFGKVLKGDFGYSIFTHEPILHDLLYRFPNTFELAIFAMIFATLMGVFAGIISAVKRYSILDYASMIIALFGVSMPVFWLGIMLIMIFGVKLDLLPTGGRLS
;
A
#
# COMPACT_ATOMS: atom_id res chain seq x y z
N MET A 1 23.34 -12.08 11.92
CA MET A 1 22.91 -11.43 10.67
C MET A 1 22.24 -12.37 9.67
N ARG A 2 22.88 -13.46 9.20
CA ARG A 2 22.27 -14.41 8.22
C ARG A 2 20.88 -14.93 8.62
N ASN A 3 20.74 -15.50 9.81
CA ASN A 3 19.46 -16.05 10.29
C ASN A 3 18.38 -14.97 10.42
N TYR A 4 18.76 -13.74 10.75
CA TYR A 4 17.84 -12.61 10.83
C TYR A 4 17.32 -12.21 9.44
N ILE A 5 18.21 -12.11 8.44
CA ILE A 5 17.84 -11.80 7.05
C ILE A 5 16.90 -12.87 6.51
N LEU A 6 17.23 -14.16 6.70
CA LEU A 6 16.36 -15.27 6.27
C LEU A 6 14.98 -15.20 6.89
N ARG A 7 14.89 -14.96 8.21
CA ARG A 7 13.61 -14.81 8.91
C ARG A 7 12.81 -13.61 8.38
N ARG A 8 13.49 -12.51 8.06
CA ARG A 8 12.85 -11.31 7.51
C ARG A 8 12.30 -11.55 6.10
N ILE A 9 13.08 -12.20 5.22
CA ILE A 9 12.64 -12.56 3.87
C ILE A 9 11.43 -13.49 3.95
N LEU A 10 11.47 -14.52 4.81
CA LEU A 10 10.34 -15.43 4.99
C LEU A 10 9.07 -14.70 5.48
N ASN A 11 9.21 -13.78 6.43
CA ASN A 11 8.10 -12.96 6.90
C ASN A 11 7.51 -12.08 5.78
N VAL A 12 8.36 -11.45 4.96
CA VAL A 12 7.91 -10.65 3.83
C VAL A 12 7.16 -11.51 2.81
N LEU A 13 7.69 -12.68 2.45
CA LEU A 13 7.03 -13.61 1.53
C LEU A 13 5.68 -14.08 2.08
N LEU A 14 5.61 -14.40 3.38
CA LEU A 14 4.37 -14.82 4.03
C LEU A 14 3.32 -13.70 4.03
N ILE A 15 3.72 -12.46 4.36
CA ILE A 15 2.84 -11.30 4.32
C ILE A 15 2.34 -11.06 2.90
N LEU A 16 3.22 -11.07 1.90
CA LEU A 16 2.84 -10.89 0.50
C LEU A 16 1.86 -11.98 0.04
N LEU A 17 2.06 -13.23 0.43
CA LEU A 17 1.16 -14.33 0.11
C LEU A 17 -0.22 -14.13 0.76
N ILE A 18 -0.26 -13.84 2.06
CA ILE A 18 -1.51 -13.62 2.80
C ILE A 18 -2.28 -12.43 2.19
N VAL A 19 -1.60 -11.30 1.98
CA VAL A 19 -2.22 -10.11 1.37
C VAL A 19 -2.70 -10.41 -0.04
N SER A 20 -1.93 -11.14 -0.85
CA SER A 20 -2.36 -11.52 -2.21
C SER A 20 -3.63 -12.37 -2.18
N ILE A 21 -3.71 -13.35 -1.28
CA ILE A 21 -4.91 -14.18 -1.12
C ILE A 21 -6.10 -13.32 -0.68
N LEU A 22 -5.91 -12.45 0.33
CA LEU A 22 -6.97 -11.59 0.84
C LEU A 22 -7.50 -10.65 -0.25
N VAL A 23 -6.60 -9.94 -0.94
CA VAL A 23 -6.98 -9.02 -2.03
C VAL A 23 -7.65 -9.78 -3.17
N PHE A 24 -7.13 -10.94 -3.56
CA PHE A 24 -7.73 -11.78 -4.59
C PHE A 24 -9.17 -12.20 -4.24
N LEU A 25 -9.38 -12.64 -2.99
CA LEU A 25 -10.71 -13.00 -2.50
C LEU A 25 -11.61 -11.78 -2.42
N MET A 26 -11.14 -10.64 -1.91
CA MET A 26 -11.92 -9.40 -1.85
C MET A 26 -12.42 -8.98 -3.23
N ILE A 27 -11.56 -8.99 -4.25
CA ILE A 27 -11.96 -8.66 -5.63
C ILE A 27 -13.02 -9.64 -6.16
N ARG A 28 -12.91 -10.94 -5.85
CA ARG A 28 -13.86 -11.97 -6.28
C ARG A 28 -15.17 -11.96 -5.48
N LEU A 29 -15.17 -11.37 -4.28
CA LEU A 29 -16.37 -11.21 -3.44
C LEU A 29 -17.17 -9.95 -3.80
N ILE A 30 -16.55 -8.97 -4.49
CA ILE A 30 -17.27 -7.81 -5.01
C ILE A 30 -18.31 -8.30 -6.02
N PRO A 31 -19.60 -7.96 -5.87
CA PRO A 31 -20.62 -8.34 -6.82
C PRO A 31 -20.36 -7.64 -8.16
N GLY A 32 -20.28 -8.43 -9.23
CA GLY A 32 -19.99 -7.95 -10.57
C GLY A 32 -19.20 -8.98 -11.37
N ASP A 33 -19.41 -9.03 -12.69
CA ASP A 33 -18.63 -9.90 -13.56
C ASP A 33 -17.48 -9.10 -14.19
N PRO A 34 -16.21 -9.43 -13.88
CA PRO A 34 -15.06 -8.76 -14.46
C PRO A 34 -15.06 -8.79 -15.99
N ALA A 35 -15.54 -9.88 -16.62
CA ALA A 35 -15.64 -9.94 -18.08
C ALA A 35 -16.63 -8.91 -18.63
N ARG A 36 -17.75 -8.67 -17.93
CA ARG A 36 -18.73 -7.65 -18.32
C ARG A 36 -18.22 -6.22 -18.10
N ILE A 37 -17.41 -6.00 -17.06
CA ILE A 37 -16.76 -4.71 -16.83
C ILE A 37 -15.74 -4.42 -17.95
N ILE A 38 -14.94 -5.42 -18.35
CA ILE A 38 -13.93 -5.27 -19.41
C ILE A 38 -14.59 -5.13 -20.80
N ALA A 39 -15.60 -5.95 -21.11
CA ALA A 39 -16.24 -5.96 -22.42
C ALA A 39 -17.24 -4.81 -22.63
N GLY A 40 -17.67 -4.15 -21.55
CA GLY A 40 -18.66 -3.07 -21.56
C GLY A 40 -20.11 -3.58 -21.57
N GLU A 41 -21.05 -2.67 -21.30
CA GLU A 41 -22.48 -2.98 -21.11
C GLU A 41 -23.17 -3.57 -22.35
N HIS A 42 -22.62 -3.32 -23.55
CA HIS A 42 -23.21 -3.74 -24.83
C HIS A 42 -22.60 -5.04 -25.39
N ALA A 43 -21.73 -5.72 -24.64
CA ALA A 43 -21.08 -6.94 -25.11
C ALA A 43 -22.08 -8.08 -25.30
N SER A 44 -21.98 -8.78 -26.44
CA SER A 44 -22.82 -9.96 -26.69
C SER A 44 -22.52 -11.08 -25.68
N GLU A 45 -23.52 -11.89 -25.32
CA GLU A 45 -23.32 -13.02 -24.40
C GLU A 45 -22.29 -14.03 -24.93
N LYS A 46 -22.15 -14.16 -26.26
CA LYS A 46 -21.11 -14.98 -26.88
C LYS A 46 -19.71 -14.41 -26.62
N SER A 47 -19.51 -13.11 -26.85
CA SER A 47 -18.23 -12.44 -26.58
C SER A 47 -17.87 -12.47 -25.09
N LEU A 48 -18.87 -12.35 -24.20
CA LEU A 48 -18.67 -12.48 -22.76
C LEU A 48 -18.22 -13.89 -22.36
N ALA A 49 -18.83 -14.94 -22.92
CA ALA A 49 -18.44 -16.32 -22.65
C ALA A 49 -17.01 -16.62 -23.12
N GLU A 50 -16.64 -16.14 -24.32
CA GLU A 50 -15.28 -16.25 -24.86
C GLU A 50 -14.26 -15.53 -23.95
N LEU A 51 -14.56 -14.30 -23.54
CA LEU A 51 -13.69 -13.52 -22.65
C LEU A 51 -13.55 -14.16 -21.26
N ARG A 52 -14.63 -14.73 -20.71
CA ARG A 52 -14.56 -15.46 -19.43
C ARG A 52 -13.63 -16.67 -19.53
N ALA A 53 -13.68 -17.42 -20.63
CA ALA A 53 -12.79 -18.56 -20.85
C ALA A 53 -11.33 -18.13 -21.04
N GLU A 54 -11.09 -17.03 -21.76
CA GLU A 54 -9.75 -16.46 -21.96
C GLU A 54 -9.11 -15.98 -20.64
N LEU A 55 -9.90 -15.29 -19.82
CA LEU A 55 -9.48 -14.83 -18.49
C LEU A 55 -9.49 -15.93 -17.43
N GLY A 56 -9.99 -17.13 -17.77
CA GLY A 56 -10.13 -18.28 -16.87
C GLY A 56 -11.13 -18.05 -15.74
N LEU A 57 -12.08 -17.13 -15.91
CA LEU A 57 -13.12 -16.79 -14.94
C LEU A 57 -14.18 -17.90 -14.78
N ASP A 58 -14.22 -18.82 -15.74
CA ASP A 58 -15.04 -20.04 -15.76
C ASP A 58 -14.49 -21.17 -14.85
N LYS A 59 -13.23 -21.07 -14.42
CA LYS A 59 -12.56 -22.09 -13.60
C LYS A 59 -12.89 -21.95 -12.09
N PRO A 60 -12.74 -23.01 -11.29
CA PRO A 60 -12.79 -22.90 -9.83
C PRO A 60 -11.83 -21.83 -9.28
N ILE A 61 -12.27 -21.06 -8.27
CA ILE A 61 -11.54 -19.92 -7.68
C ILE A 61 -10.09 -20.29 -7.32
N LEU A 62 -9.87 -21.48 -6.79
CA LEU A 62 -8.54 -21.95 -6.42
C LEU A 62 -7.60 -22.06 -7.64
N ILE A 63 -8.10 -22.59 -8.76
CA ILE A 63 -7.35 -22.68 -10.02
C ILE A 63 -7.06 -21.29 -10.58
N GLN A 64 -8.02 -20.37 -10.47
CA GLN A 64 -7.82 -18.98 -10.88
C GLN A 64 -6.69 -18.32 -10.11
N PHE A 65 -6.63 -18.52 -8.78
CA PHE A 65 -5.56 -17.98 -7.94
C PHE A 65 -4.19 -18.53 -8.35
N PHE A 66 -4.04 -19.84 -8.50
CA PHE A 66 -2.75 -20.44 -8.87
C PHE A 66 -2.30 -20.05 -10.28
N ASN A 67 -3.22 -19.92 -11.23
CA ASN A 67 -2.91 -19.43 -12.57
C ASN A 67 -2.40 -17.99 -12.53
N TRP A 68 -3.09 -17.11 -11.81
CA TRP A 68 -2.68 -15.72 -11.63
C TRP A 68 -1.34 -15.62 -10.89
N PHE A 69 -1.20 -16.29 -9.75
CA PHE A 69 0.00 -16.28 -8.94
C PHE A 69 1.21 -16.83 -9.69
N GLY A 70 1.02 -17.89 -10.49
CA GLY A 70 2.06 -18.46 -11.35
C GLY A 70 2.54 -17.50 -12.44
N LYS A 71 1.65 -16.66 -13.00
CA LYS A 71 2.04 -15.58 -13.93
C LYS A 71 2.84 -14.50 -13.22
N VAL A 72 2.39 -14.05 -12.05
CA VAL A 72 3.07 -13.04 -11.24
C VAL A 72 4.49 -13.48 -10.85
N LEU A 73 4.68 -14.75 -10.47
CA LEU A 73 6.01 -15.29 -10.15
C LEU A 73 6.95 -15.32 -11.36
N LYS A 74 6.42 -15.32 -12.59
CA LYS A 74 7.20 -15.21 -13.84
C LYS A 74 7.42 -13.76 -14.29
N GLY A 75 6.94 -12.79 -13.51
CA GLY A 75 6.98 -11.36 -13.85
C GLY A 75 5.84 -10.88 -14.76
N ASP A 76 4.86 -11.72 -15.04
CA ASP A 76 3.64 -11.33 -15.76
C ASP A 76 2.56 -10.91 -14.76
N PHE A 77 2.42 -9.59 -14.58
CA PHE A 77 1.41 -9.00 -13.71
C PHE A 77 0.06 -8.79 -14.40
N GLY A 78 0.00 -8.96 -15.73
CA GLY A 78 -1.16 -8.65 -16.55
C GLY A 78 -1.37 -7.14 -16.79
N TYR A 79 -2.58 -6.82 -17.25
CA TYR A 79 -3.00 -5.47 -17.63
C TYR A 79 -4.05 -4.94 -16.65
N SER A 80 -4.03 -3.63 -16.45
CA SER A 80 -5.02 -2.93 -15.65
C SER A 80 -6.35 -2.82 -16.39
N ILE A 81 -7.45 -3.14 -15.70
CA ILE A 81 -8.82 -3.02 -16.25
C ILE A 81 -9.22 -1.54 -16.42
N PHE A 82 -8.57 -0.63 -15.68
CA PHE A 82 -8.89 0.80 -15.71
C PHE A 82 -8.01 1.56 -16.70
N THR A 83 -6.69 1.41 -16.58
CA THR A 83 -5.71 2.14 -17.40
C THR A 83 -5.40 1.45 -18.71
N HIS A 84 -5.77 0.17 -18.87
CA HIS A 84 -5.45 -0.66 -20.04
C HIS A 84 -3.94 -0.81 -20.31
N GLU A 85 -3.10 -0.44 -19.34
CA GLU A 85 -1.64 -0.52 -19.40
C GLU A 85 -1.12 -1.74 -18.61
N PRO A 86 0.10 -2.22 -18.91
CA PRO A 86 0.76 -3.25 -18.09
C PRO A 86 0.86 -2.80 -16.63
N ILE A 87 0.41 -3.64 -15.70
CA ILE A 87 0.41 -3.31 -14.25
C ILE A 87 1.82 -3.02 -13.73
N LEU A 88 2.84 -3.67 -14.31
CA LEU A 88 4.23 -3.43 -13.95
C LEU A 88 4.66 -1.99 -14.25
N HIS A 89 4.17 -1.39 -15.35
CA HIS A 89 4.46 0.00 -15.68
C HIS A 89 3.87 0.95 -14.63
N ASP A 90 2.60 0.75 -14.27
CA ASP A 90 1.93 1.53 -13.22
C ASP A 90 2.63 1.40 -11.85
N LEU A 91 3.09 0.19 -11.52
CA LEU A 91 3.84 -0.07 -10.30
C LEU A 91 5.17 0.68 -10.28
N LEU A 92 5.95 0.60 -11.37
CA LEU A 92 7.23 1.27 -11.48
C LEU A 92 7.10 2.80 -11.53
N TYR A 93 6.02 3.32 -12.11
CA TYR A 93 5.73 4.75 -12.11
C TYR A 93 5.41 5.28 -10.70
N ARG A 94 4.72 4.50 -9.87
CA ARG A 94 4.33 4.89 -8.50
C ARG A 94 5.40 4.58 -7.46
N PHE A 95 6.23 3.57 -7.67
CA PHE A 95 7.22 3.09 -6.71
C PHE A 95 8.18 4.18 -6.19
N PRO A 96 8.75 5.08 -7.03
CA PRO A 96 9.60 6.16 -6.56
C PRO A 96 8.94 7.03 -5.49
N ASN A 97 7.63 7.30 -5.62
CA ASN A 97 6.91 8.13 -4.65
C ASN A 97 6.88 7.48 -3.27
N THR A 98 6.58 6.18 -3.20
CA THR A 98 6.60 5.43 -1.95
C THR A 98 8.00 5.34 -1.37
N PHE A 99 9.00 5.13 -2.23
CA PHE A 99 10.39 4.99 -1.82
C PHE A 99 10.96 6.29 -1.25
N GLU A 100 10.79 7.40 -1.97
CA GLU A 100 11.18 8.75 -1.51
C GLU A 100 10.50 9.06 -0.17
N LEU A 101 9.17 8.91 -0.10
CA LEU A 101 8.41 9.16 1.13
C LEU A 101 8.91 8.32 2.32
N ALA A 102 9.13 7.02 2.11
CA ALA A 102 9.60 6.13 3.15
C ALA A 102 10.98 6.53 3.67
N ILE A 103 11.92 6.88 2.78
CA ILE A 103 13.27 7.29 3.17
C ILE A 103 13.24 8.59 3.98
N PHE A 104 12.57 9.63 3.46
CA PHE A 104 12.51 10.91 4.17
C PHE A 104 11.79 10.79 5.51
N ALA A 105 10.70 10.02 5.58
CA ALA A 105 10.00 9.73 6.83
C ALA A 105 10.90 8.99 7.83
N MET A 106 11.65 7.98 7.38
CA MET A 106 12.57 7.23 8.26
C MET A 106 13.70 8.11 8.79
N ILE A 107 14.32 8.94 7.94
CA ILE A 107 15.38 9.87 8.36
C ILE A 107 14.81 10.85 9.39
N PHE A 108 13.68 11.49 9.08
CA PHE A 108 13.05 12.45 9.97
C PHE A 108 12.65 11.81 11.31
N ALA A 109 11.97 10.67 11.29
CA ALA A 109 11.56 9.95 12.49
C ALA A 109 12.75 9.50 13.34
N THR A 110 13.83 9.04 12.70
CA THR A 110 15.04 8.61 13.41
C THR A 110 15.71 9.80 14.07
N LEU A 111 15.93 10.90 13.35
CA LEU A 111 16.55 12.11 13.92
C LEU A 111 15.72 12.63 15.08
N MET A 112 14.43 12.92 14.85
CA MET A 112 13.55 13.49 15.87
C MET A 112 13.38 12.55 17.07
N GLY A 113 13.19 11.24 16.83
CA GLY A 113 13.02 10.23 17.86
C GLY A 113 14.27 10.04 18.72
N VAL A 114 15.46 9.99 18.10
CA VAL A 114 16.73 9.89 18.83
C VAL A 114 17.00 11.15 19.63
N PHE A 115 16.81 12.34 19.06
CA PHE A 115 16.99 13.61 19.79
C PHE A 115 16.04 13.71 20.99
N ALA A 116 14.75 13.45 20.79
CA ALA A 116 13.77 13.47 21.88
C ALA A 116 14.11 12.42 22.96
N GLY A 117 14.53 11.22 22.56
CA GLY A 117 14.96 10.16 23.47
C GLY A 117 16.19 10.54 24.31
N ILE A 118 17.20 11.16 23.69
CA ILE A 118 18.39 11.65 24.40
C ILE A 118 18.00 12.75 25.39
N ILE A 119 17.17 13.73 25.01
CA ILE A 119 16.73 14.82 25.88
C ILE A 119 15.99 14.27 27.10
N SER A 120 15.03 13.37 26.89
CA SER A 120 14.27 12.71 27.96
C SER A 120 15.19 11.91 28.91
N ALA A 121 16.18 11.19 28.36
CA ALA A 121 17.12 10.42 29.16
C ALA A 121 18.06 11.30 30.01
N VAL A 122 18.61 12.39 29.44
CA VAL A 122 19.57 13.28 30.12
C VAL A 122 18.87 14.22 31.10
N LYS A 123 17.66 14.69 30.78
CA LYS A 123 16.89 15.66 31.59
C LYS A 123 15.70 14.98 32.27
N ARG A 124 15.91 13.79 32.83
CA ARG A 124 14.87 12.99 33.48
C ARG A 124 14.09 13.79 34.54
N TYR A 125 12.77 13.62 34.58
CA TYR A 125 11.84 14.33 35.46
C TYR A 125 11.76 15.85 35.26
N SER A 126 12.32 16.37 34.16
CA SER A 126 12.17 17.78 33.79
C SER A 126 10.95 18.02 32.91
N ILE A 127 10.57 19.29 32.73
CA ILE A 127 9.51 19.69 31.80
C ILE A 127 9.78 19.18 30.37
N LEU A 128 11.04 19.14 29.93
CA LEU A 128 11.41 18.67 28.60
C LEU A 128 11.20 17.15 28.44
N ASP A 129 11.43 16.39 29.51
CA ASP A 129 11.16 14.95 29.55
C ASP A 129 9.65 14.69 29.43
N TYR A 130 8.85 15.33 30.30
CA TYR A 130 7.39 15.21 30.23
C TYR A 130 6.81 15.68 28.89
N ALA A 131 7.28 16.80 28.33
CA ALA A 131 6.82 17.29 27.04
C ALA A 131 7.15 16.29 25.90
N SER A 132 8.36 15.76 25.86
CA SER A 132 8.77 14.76 24.86
C SER A 132 7.94 13.49 24.95
N MET A 133 7.69 13.01 26.18
CA MET A 133 6.86 11.83 26.43
C MET A 133 5.40 12.05 26.03
N ILE A 134 4.83 13.22 26.32
CA ILE A 134 3.46 13.57 25.91
C ILE A 134 3.35 13.59 24.38
N ILE A 135 4.28 14.25 23.69
CA ILE A 135 4.29 14.31 22.21
C ILE A 135 4.40 12.91 21.62
N ALA A 136 5.30 12.07 22.14
CA ALA A 136 5.46 10.69 21.69
C ALA A 136 4.18 9.87 21.92
N LEU A 137 3.54 10.03 23.09
CA LEU A 137 2.29 9.34 23.42
C LEU A 137 1.15 9.75 22.49
N PHE A 138 1.01 11.04 22.19
CA PHE A 138 0.04 11.53 21.22
C PHE A 138 0.28 10.91 19.84
N GLY A 139 1.52 10.92 19.36
CA GLY A 139 1.87 10.38 18.05
C GLY A 139 1.61 8.87 17.91
N VAL A 140 1.88 8.09 18.96
CA VAL A 140 1.68 6.62 18.95
C VAL A 140 0.22 6.23 19.18
N SER A 141 -0.54 7.02 19.96
CA SER A 141 -1.92 6.67 20.35
C SER A 141 -2.96 7.09 19.33
N MET A 142 -2.67 8.08 18.49
CA MET A 142 -3.62 8.56 17.48
C MET A 142 -3.66 7.64 16.26
N PRO A 143 -4.84 7.38 15.68
CA PRO A 143 -4.91 6.66 14.41
C PRO A 143 -4.12 7.40 13.32
N VAL A 144 -3.21 6.69 12.66
CA VAL A 144 -2.28 7.29 11.68
C VAL A 144 -3.04 8.00 10.54
N PHE A 145 -4.14 7.42 10.07
CA PHE A 145 -4.98 8.02 9.03
C PHE A 145 -5.58 9.36 9.49
N TRP A 146 -6.06 9.42 10.74
CA TRP A 146 -6.68 10.61 11.31
C TRP A 146 -5.65 11.72 11.47
N LEU A 147 -4.48 11.37 12.02
CA LEU A 147 -3.37 12.31 12.17
C LEU A 147 -2.95 12.87 10.81
N GLY A 148 -2.81 12.02 9.79
CA GLY A 148 -2.50 12.44 8.43
C GLY A 148 -3.51 13.45 7.88
N ILE A 149 -4.81 13.18 8.02
CA ILE A 149 -5.87 14.10 7.58
C ILE A 149 -5.81 15.42 8.34
N MET A 150 -5.63 15.39 9.66
CA MET A 150 -5.53 16.61 10.49
C MET A 150 -4.33 17.47 10.09
N LEU A 151 -3.18 16.84 9.80
CA LEU A 151 -1.99 17.54 9.31
C LEU A 151 -2.26 18.19 7.95
N ILE A 152 -2.92 17.51 7.01
CA ILE A 152 -3.32 18.11 5.72
C ILE A 152 -4.27 19.30 5.93
N MET A 153 -5.26 19.18 6.81
CA MET A 153 -6.20 20.27 7.09
C MET A 153 -5.50 21.50 7.67
N ILE A 154 -4.56 21.31 8.60
CA ILE A 154 -3.86 22.42 9.26
C ILE A 154 -2.84 23.03 8.30
N PHE A 155 -1.90 22.24 7.80
CA PHE A 155 -0.77 22.74 7.04
C PHE A 155 -1.08 23.02 5.57
N GLY A 156 -2.00 22.27 4.97
CA GLY A 156 -2.36 22.44 3.57
C GLY A 156 -3.57 23.34 3.33
N VAL A 157 -4.63 23.19 4.13
CA VAL A 157 -5.87 23.96 3.88
C VAL A 157 -5.92 25.26 4.65
N LYS A 158 -5.66 25.22 5.97
CA LYS A 158 -5.82 26.41 6.83
C LYS A 158 -4.63 27.37 6.74
N LEU A 159 -3.41 26.83 6.69
CA LEU A 159 -2.18 27.61 6.66
C LEU A 159 -1.61 27.81 5.25
N ASP A 160 -2.11 27.07 4.25
CA ASP A 160 -1.66 27.12 2.85
C ASP A 160 -0.13 27.00 2.69
N LEU A 161 0.52 26.23 3.57
CA LEU A 161 1.96 26.05 3.60
C LEU A 161 2.43 24.93 2.65
N LEU A 162 1.58 23.93 2.43
CA LEU A 162 1.91 22.71 1.69
C LEU A 162 0.78 22.36 0.73
N PRO A 163 1.08 21.78 -0.45
CA PRO A 163 0.04 21.26 -1.33
C PRO A 163 -0.73 20.13 -0.63
N THR A 164 -2.04 20.08 -0.87
CA THR A 164 -2.94 19.08 -0.25
C THR A 164 -2.89 17.72 -0.93
N GLY A 165 -2.23 17.60 -2.08
CA GLY A 165 -2.06 16.33 -2.79
C GLY A 165 -1.24 16.46 -4.07
N GLY A 166 -0.89 15.30 -4.64
CA GLY A 166 -0.08 15.20 -5.84
C GLY A 166 1.43 15.25 -5.58
N ARG A 167 2.21 14.78 -6.54
CA ARG A 167 3.67 15.00 -6.56
C ARG A 167 3.92 16.35 -7.20
N LEU A 168 4.72 17.19 -6.54
CA LEU A 168 5.33 18.34 -7.21
C LEU A 168 6.38 17.77 -8.17
N SER A 169 5.98 17.54 -9.42
CA SER A 169 6.84 17.10 -10.52
C SER A 169 7.38 18.30 -11.27
#